data_AF-A0A7G2IMR5-F1
#
_entry.id   AF-A0A7G2IMR5-F1
#
_cell.length_a   1.000
_cell.length_b   1.000
_cell.length_c   1.000
_cell.angle_alpha   90.00
_cell.angle_beta   90.00
_cell.angle_gamma   90.00
#
_symmetry.space_group_name_H-M   'P 1'
#
loop_
_entity.id
_entity.type
_entity.pdbx_description
1 polymer ?
#
loop_
_entity_poly.entity_id
_entity_poly.type
_entity_poly.pdbx_seq_one_letter_code
_entity_poly.pdbx_strand_id
1 'polypeptide(L)'
;MNSGHRFHVPTLHAFIQAVFHQMGSNDQEARLVADHLIASNLAGHDSHGIGMIPSYIRSFSLGHLQINCHAKSGKRCRSGDYA
;
A
#
# COMPACT_ATOMS: atom_id res chain seq x y z
N MET A 1 -31.76 -0.43 -2.29
CA MET A 1 -30.84 -0.05 -3.39
C MET A 1 -29.48 -0.66 -3.07
N ASN A 2 -29.12 -1.79 -3.68
CA ASN A 2 -27.81 -2.40 -3.47
C ASN A 2 -26.93 -2.09 -4.69
N SER A 3 -26.47 -0.83 -4.77
CA SER A 3 -25.61 -0.33 -5.86
C SER A 3 -24.15 -0.70 -5.61
N GLY A 4 -23.89 -1.97 -5.28
CA GLY A 4 -22.52 -2.48 -5.10
C GLY A 4 -21.89 -2.77 -6.45
N HIS A 5 -20.73 -2.17 -6.72
CA HIS A 5 -19.92 -2.52 -7.89
C HIS A 5 -18.99 -3.68 -7.56
N ARG A 6 -18.92 -4.68 -8.45
CA ARG A 6 -17.91 -5.74 -8.39
C ARG A 6 -16.83 -5.44 -9.41
N PHE A 7 -15.60 -5.36 -8.95
CA PHE A 7 -14.42 -5.13 -9.78
C PHE A 7 -13.59 -6.41 -9.85
N HIS A 8 -13.05 -6.69 -11.03
CA HIS A 8 -12.14 -7.82 -11.20
C HIS A 8 -10.78 -7.49 -10.55
N VAL A 9 -10.24 -8.43 -9.78
CA VAL A 9 -9.02 -8.21 -8.97
C VAL A 9 -7.83 -7.75 -9.83
N PRO A 10 -7.47 -8.41 -10.95
CA PRO A 10 -6.42 -7.92 -11.85
C PRO A 10 -6.61 -6.49 -12.35
N THR A 11 -7.84 -6.11 -12.70
CA THR A 11 -8.14 -4.75 -13.18
C THR A 11 -7.90 -3.72 -12.09
N LEU A 12 -8.33 -4.05 -10.87
CA LEU A 12 -8.18 -3.20 -9.71
C LEU A 12 -6.72 -3.09 -9.27
N HIS A 13 -5.98 -4.19 -9.36
CA HIS A 13 -4.55 -4.24 -9.07
C HIS A 13 -3.75 -3.34 -10.01
N ALA A 14 -4.02 -3.44 -11.32
CA ALA A 14 -3.41 -2.58 -12.32
C ALA A 14 -3.77 -1.10 -12.12
N PHE A 15 -5.02 -0.80 -11.74
CA PHE A 15 -5.45 0.56 -11.43
C PHE A 15 -4.66 1.14 -10.24
N ILE A 16 -4.53 0.39 -9.14
CA ILE A 16 -3.78 0.85 -7.96
C ILE A 16 -2.31 1.10 -8.34
N GLN A 17 -1.67 0.17 -9.05
CA GLN A 17 -0.29 0.36 -9.50
C GLN A 17 -0.13 1.65 -10.33
N ALA A 18 -1.03 1.90 -11.28
CA ALA A 18 -0.99 3.11 -12.11
C ALA A 18 -1.09 4.40 -11.27
N VAL A 19 -1.92 4.41 -10.22
CA VAL A 19 -2.03 5.55 -9.30
C VAL A 19 -0.71 5.81 -8.57
N PHE A 20 -0.09 4.77 -7.99
CA PHE A 20 1.18 4.92 -7.27
C PHE A 20 2.35 5.25 -8.20
N HIS A 21 2.37 4.73 -9.43
CA HIS A 21 3.31 5.15 -10.45
C HIS A 21 3.18 6.63 -10.80
N GLN A 22 1.96 7.14 -10.93
CA GLN A 22 1.75 8.55 -11.22
C GLN A 22 2.20 9.47 -10.07
N MET A 23 2.19 8.96 -8.83
CA MET A 23 2.79 9.65 -7.68
C MET A 23 4.32 9.58 -7.66
N GLY A 24 4.93 8.69 -8.44
CA GLY A 24 6.38 8.52 -8.58
C GLY A 24 6.95 7.28 -7.88
N SER A 25 6.10 6.37 -7.40
CA SER A 25 6.55 5.10 -6.81
C SER A 25 7.15 4.18 -7.88
N ASN A 26 8.18 3.44 -7.50
CA ASN A 26 8.77 2.38 -8.33
C ASN A 26 7.83 1.15 -8.43
N ASP A 27 8.12 0.27 -9.41
CA ASP A 27 7.33 -0.94 -9.69
C ASP A 27 7.14 -1.85 -8.48
N GLN A 28 8.20 -2.02 -7.68
CA GLN A 28 8.14 -2.87 -6.50
C GLN A 28 7.21 -2.28 -5.43
N GLU A 29 7.35 -0.99 -5.12
CA GLU A 29 6.52 -0.29 -4.14
C GLU A 29 5.06 -0.26 -4.60
N ALA A 30 4.80 0.13 -5.85
CA ALA A 30 3.45 0.18 -6.40
C ALA A 30 2.76 -1.19 -6.35
N ARG A 31 3.50 -2.27 -6.71
CA ARG A 31 3.00 -3.64 -6.61
C ARG A 31 2.73 -4.07 -5.18
N LEU A 32 3.62 -3.77 -4.23
CA LEU A 32 3.44 -4.12 -2.82
C LEU A 32 2.23 -3.43 -2.21
N VAL A 33 2.02 -2.14 -2.52
CA VAL A 33 0.85 -1.41 -2.05
C VAL A 33 -0.44 -2.00 -2.66
N ALA A 34 -0.44 -2.30 -3.96
CA ALA A 34 -1.59 -2.92 -4.63
C ALA A 34 -1.93 -4.30 -4.04
N ASP A 35 -0.93 -5.15 -3.81
CA ASP A 35 -1.08 -6.46 -3.18
C ASP A 35 -1.73 -6.32 -1.78
N HIS A 36 -1.25 -5.38 -0.97
CA HIS A 36 -1.74 -5.19 0.40
C HIS A 36 -3.19 -4.67 0.45
N LEU A 37 -3.52 -3.66 -0.36
CA LEU A 37 -4.88 -3.08 -0.35
C LEU A 37 -5.92 -4.08 -0.86
N ILE A 38 -5.59 -4.86 -1.89
CA ILE A 38 -6.47 -5.92 -2.39
C ILE A 38 -6.61 -7.04 -1.36
N ALA A 39 -5.53 -7.45 -0.70
CA ALA A 39 -5.61 -8.46 0.36
C ALA A 39 -6.54 -8.02 1.51
N SER A 40 -6.48 -6.75 1.94
CA SER A 40 -7.40 -6.19 2.93
C SER A 40 -8.86 -6.23 2.49
N ASN A 41 -9.16 -5.89 1.22
CA ASN A 41 -10.51 -6.01 0.67
C ASN A 41 -10.98 -7.48 0.63
N LEU A 42 -10.13 -8.40 0.17
CA LEU A 42 -10.47 -9.83 0.09
C LEU A 42 -10.67 -10.46 1.48
N ALA A 43 -9.99 -9.95 2.50
CA ALA A 43 -10.14 -10.37 3.89
C ALA A 43 -11.38 -9.76 4.58
N GLY A 44 -12.14 -8.89 3.91
CA GLY A 44 -13.31 -8.21 4.49
C GLY A 44 -12.97 -7.00 5.38
N HIS A 45 -11.74 -6.51 5.33
CA HIS A 45 -11.27 -5.32 6.04
C HIS A 45 -11.21 -4.11 5.10
N ASP A 46 -12.34 -3.77 4.47
CA ASP A 46 -12.44 -2.71 3.45
C ASP A 46 -11.96 -1.33 3.92
N SER A 47 -12.03 -1.05 5.23
CA SER A 47 -11.52 0.19 5.83
C SER A 47 -10.01 0.37 5.70
N HIS A 48 -9.26 -0.71 5.47
CA HIS A 48 -7.82 -0.72 5.23
C HIS A 48 -7.48 -1.10 3.78
N GLY A 49 -8.50 -1.29 2.94
CA GLY A 49 -8.36 -1.64 1.55
C GLY A 49 -8.26 -0.41 0.65
N ILE A 50 -8.76 -0.56 -0.56
CA ILE A 50 -8.65 0.41 -1.66
C ILE A 50 -9.25 1.77 -1.33
N GLY A 51 -10.23 1.82 -0.42
CA GLY A 51 -10.80 3.07 0.09
C GLY A 51 -9.77 4.02 0.74
N MET A 52 -8.58 3.53 1.07
CA MET A 52 -7.48 4.32 1.65
C MET A 52 -6.69 5.14 0.63
N ILE A 53 -6.83 4.87 -0.68
CA ILE A 53 -6.05 5.55 -1.73
C ILE A 53 -6.18 7.09 -1.67
N PRO A 54 -7.38 7.69 -1.53
CA PRO A 54 -7.51 9.14 -1.40
C PRO A 54 -6.74 9.72 -0.19
N SER A 55 -6.68 8.99 0.92
CA SER A 55 -5.93 9.40 2.12
C SER A 55 -4.41 9.34 1.89
N TYR A 56 -3.92 8.35 1.14
CA TYR A 56 -2.51 8.30 0.75
C TYR A 56 -2.15 9.44 -0.20
N ILE A 57 -2.97 9.71 -1.21
CA ILE A 57 -2.77 10.84 -2.13
C ILE A 57 -2.74 12.17 -1.36
N ARG A 58 -3.66 12.36 -0.41
CA ARG A 58 -3.67 13.54 0.46
C ARG A 58 -2.40 13.64 1.29
N SER A 59 -1.98 12.55 1.93
CA SER A 59 -0.77 12.51 2.77
C SER A 59 0.49 12.78 1.95
N PHE A 60 0.55 12.30 0.72
CA PHE A 60 1.61 12.59 -0.24
C PHE A 60 1.64 14.07 -0.61
N SER A 61 0.49 14.65 -0.95
CA SER A 61 0.38 16.07 -1.28
C SER A 61 0.74 16.99 -0.11
N LEU A 62 0.55 16.55 1.13
CA LEU A 62 0.93 17.29 2.34
C LEU A 62 2.40 17.05 2.76
N GLY A 63 3.14 16.20 2.04
CA GLY A 63 4.53 15.84 2.38
C GLY A 63 4.68 14.94 3.60
N HIS A 64 3.58 14.40 4.14
CA HIS A 64 3.59 13.47 5.28
C HIS A 64 3.95 12.05 4.85
N LEU A 65 3.63 11.68 3.61
CA LEU A 65 3.97 10.38 3.03
C LEU A 65 5.16 10.54 2.08
N GLN A 66 6.24 9.84 2.38
CA GLN A 66 7.40 9.71 1.50
C GLN A 66 7.34 8.40 0.74
N ILE A 67 7.33 8.49 -0.58
CA ILE A 67 7.41 7.34 -1.50
C ILE A 67 8.85 6.90 -1.70
N ASN A 68 9.04 5.67 -2.18
CA ASN A 68 10.34 5.05 -2.44
C ASN A 68 11.27 5.02 -1.22
N CYS A 69 10.68 4.88 -0.03
CA CYS A 69 11.42 4.89 1.23
C CYS A 69 11.39 3.51 1.88
N HIS A 70 12.56 3.02 2.26
CA HIS A 70 12.71 1.74 2.93
C HIS A 70 12.95 1.92 4.43
N ALA A 71 12.38 1.02 5.22
CA ALA A 71 12.64 0.94 6.64
C ALA A 71 14.14 0.73 6.90
N LYS A 72 14.71 1.52 7.81
CA LYS A 72 16.11 1.41 8.24
C LYS A 72 16.15 0.80 9.63
N SER A 73 17.05 -0.16 9.87
CA SER A 73 17.26 -0.69 11.21
C SER A 73 17.85 0.40 12.12
N GLY A 74 17.07 0.88 13.09
CA GLY A 74 17.51 1.95 13.99
C GLY A 74 18.44 1.48 15.12
N LYS A 75 18.24 0.26 15.61
CA LYS A 75 19.10 -0.41 16.61
C LYS A 75 19.09 -1.91 16.34
N ARG A 76 20.23 -2.57 16.45
CA ARG A 76 20.36 -4.03 16.33
C ARG A 76 21.07 -4.54 17.57
N CYS A 77 20.31 -5.05 18.54
CA CYS A 77 20.90 -5.75 19.68
C CYS A 77 21.24 -7.17 19.24
N ARG A 78 22.53 -7.55 19.33
CA ARG A 78 22.95 -8.95 19.25
C ARG A 78 22.69 -9.57 20.62
N SER A 79 21.84 -10.59 20.68
CA SER A 79 21.80 -11.47 21.84
C SER A 79 23.19 -12.10 21.97
N GLY A 80 23.84 -11.89 23.11
CA GLY A 80 25.18 -12.39 23.40
C GLY A 80 25.25 -13.90 23.18
N ASP A 81 26.35 -14.31 22.55
CA ASP A 81 26.79 -15.69 22.49
C ASP A 81 27.03 -16.18 23.93
N TYR A 82 26.10 -16.95 24.49
CA TYR A 82 26.39 -17.78 25.65
C TYR A 82 27.19 -18.99 25.13
N ALA A 83 28.50 -18.88 25.22
CA ALA A 83 29.44 -19.99 25.17
C ALA A 83 29.92 -20.29 26.59
#